data_AF-A0A1Z8ZG32-F1
#
_entry.id   AF-A0A1Z8ZG32-F1
#
_cell.length_a   1.000
_cell.length_b   1.000
_cell.length_c   1.000
_cell.angle_alpha   90.00
_cell.angle_beta   90.00
_cell.angle_gamma   90.00
#
_symmetry.space_group_name_H-M   'P 1'
#
loop_
_entity.id
_entity.type
_entity.pdbx_description
1 polymer ?
#
loop_
_entity_poly.entity_id
_entity_poly.type
_entity_poly.pdbx_seq_one_letter_code
_entity_poly.pdbx_strand_id
1 'polypeptide(L)'
;MSNSHLVSAHKNNASNIIKSREFKESIEAYQETLSKNQNDLDAIMGMGLAFESVSDYQNAAAYYEKVISLKPDDSKTLHNLGRMYIFLDQSKIAEKKLKESIEISPTSESAWCDLGLSQMLNNDFDSAEVSFKNSIKLNSRFITAYHNLAECYQQRFKYKEAIDMFLDALQINAHLEDTIASLAETYSDIFETEKALDVLNNYILKNPQSAICHQSRAIILLKEKKFNDGFNDYEWRLNPSSKNMIARPFSQKLWKGENERDKTLLVWLEQGVGDEILSLNLVKYFLKRVDNCLIECDPRLEKILQRSFPKIQILPRNEIPSQQIKSADLVCPIWSGAKFFDLDRKFEKPQKPLLTPDKLKTKFYRQKYLKLANGRKIIGISWFSGGNFSQLKTPSLDSWKRLLSNNEIFFVSIQYNPPKKDLKILNNFAHNGIYLDDTLDSFNDIDEIAAQICSLDAIVTVSNTTAHLCGALGKAVGTIIPYSRGSFWYWFKNTEESIWYPSMTLFRQNNPGDWNSAIEKSINWLKKII
;
A
#
# COMPACT_ATOMS: atom_id res chain seq x y z
N MET A 1 -2.23 3.55 8.64
CA MET A 1 -1.57 2.24 8.80
C MET A 1 -0.13 2.45 8.38
N SER A 2 0.77 2.25 9.35
CA SER A 2 2.14 2.75 9.45
C SER A 2 3.13 2.02 8.53
N ASN A 3 4.36 2.55 8.48
CA ASN A 3 5.59 1.99 7.88
C ASN A 3 5.93 0.57 8.38
N SER A 4 5.06 -0.40 8.12
CA SER A 4 5.11 -1.77 8.63
C SER A 4 6.10 -2.67 7.91
N HIS A 5 6.80 -2.17 6.89
CA HIS A 5 7.84 -2.93 6.20
C HIS A 5 9.17 -2.94 6.99
N LEU A 6 9.39 -1.95 7.84
CA LEU A 6 10.68 -1.70 8.50
C LEU A 6 10.83 -2.37 9.87
N VAL A 7 9.78 -3.03 10.36
CA VAL A 7 9.81 -3.69 11.67
C VAL A 7 9.15 -5.06 11.56
N SER A 8 9.85 -6.04 10.98
CA SER A 8 9.45 -7.44 11.12
C SER A 8 10.52 -8.28 11.79
N ALA A 9 10.25 -8.66 13.04
CA ALA A 9 10.91 -9.77 13.71
C ALA A 9 9.87 -10.80 14.19
N HIS A 10 10.10 -12.03 13.74
CA HIS A 10 9.80 -13.34 14.33
C HIS A 10 8.41 -13.63 14.93
N LYS A 11 7.70 -14.63 14.37
CA LYS A 11 6.63 -15.34 15.09
C LYS A 11 6.64 -16.85 14.87
N ASN A 12 6.60 -17.57 15.99
CA ASN A 12 6.06 -18.93 16.15
C ASN A 12 4.95 -18.88 17.21
N ASN A 13 3.70 -19.19 16.83
CA ASN A 13 2.50 -18.82 17.60
C ASN A 13 2.25 -19.60 18.90
N ALA A 14 2.66 -20.86 19.05
CA ALA A 14 2.38 -21.64 20.26
C ALA A 14 3.28 -21.23 21.45
N SER A 15 4.57 -21.01 21.20
CA SER A 15 5.51 -20.48 22.20
C SER A 15 5.14 -19.05 22.60
N ASN A 16 4.61 -18.25 21.67
CA ASN A 16 4.16 -16.88 21.94
C ASN A 16 2.93 -16.81 22.85
N ILE A 17 1.99 -17.77 22.78
CA ILE A 17 0.82 -17.80 23.67
C ILE A 17 1.23 -18.18 25.10
N ILE A 18 2.09 -19.19 25.25
CA ILE A 18 2.62 -19.61 26.56
C ILE A 18 3.45 -18.48 27.18
N LYS A 19 4.37 -17.90 26.40
CA LYS A 19 5.14 -16.72 26.82
C LYS A 19 4.24 -15.53 27.17
N SER A 20 3.23 -15.22 26.36
CA SER A 20 2.29 -14.13 26.65
C SER A 20 1.53 -14.34 27.96
N ARG A 21 1.22 -15.59 28.31
CA ARG A 21 0.61 -15.92 29.60
C ARG A 21 1.59 -15.75 30.76
N GLU A 22 2.81 -16.29 30.63
CA GLU A 22 3.88 -16.12 31.62
C GLU A 22 4.21 -14.63 31.85
N PHE A 23 4.19 -13.81 30.79
CA PHE A 23 4.42 -12.37 30.91
C PHE A 23 3.26 -11.63 31.58
N LYS A 24 2.01 -12.04 31.37
CA LYS A 24 0.86 -11.47 32.12
C LYS A 24 0.94 -11.78 33.62
N GLU A 25 1.30 -13.02 33.97
CA GLU A 25 1.52 -13.42 35.36
C GLU A 25 2.71 -12.64 35.97
N SER A 26 3.77 -12.36 35.18
CA SER A 26 4.88 -11.51 35.62
C SER A 26 4.48 -10.04 35.88
N ILE A 27 3.56 -9.50 35.09
CA ILE A 27 3.03 -8.13 35.27
C ILE A 27 2.33 -8.01 36.62
N GLU A 28 1.50 -9.00 37.00
CA GLU A 28 0.81 -9.02 38.29
C GLU A 28 1.80 -9.08 39.47
N ALA A 29 2.84 -9.92 39.37
CA ALA A 29 3.87 -10.02 40.40
C ALA A 29 4.67 -8.72 40.56
N TYR A 30 5.05 -8.06 39.46
CA TYR A 30 5.73 -6.76 39.53
C TYR A 30 4.80 -5.64 40.04
N GLN A 31 3.52 -5.66 39.72
CA GLN A 31 2.53 -4.73 40.28
C GLN A 31 2.44 -4.86 41.80
N GLU A 32 2.45 -6.08 42.35
CA GLU A 32 2.45 -6.30 43.79
C GLU A 32 3.73 -5.70 44.43
N THR A 33 4.89 -5.92 43.82
CA THR A 33 6.15 -5.31 44.28
C THR A 33 6.09 -3.78 44.26
N LEU A 34 5.57 -3.19 43.17
CA LEU A 34 5.43 -1.73 43.03
C LEU A 34 4.39 -1.14 43.98
N SER A 35 3.40 -1.93 44.43
CA SER A 35 2.45 -1.49 45.46
C SER A 35 3.11 -1.32 46.83
N LYS A 36 4.18 -2.10 47.09
CA LYS A 36 4.97 -2.04 48.34
C LYS A 36 6.11 -1.03 48.25
N ASN A 37 6.73 -0.89 47.07
CA ASN A 37 7.77 0.09 46.80
C ASN A 37 7.65 0.65 45.36
N GLN A 38 7.13 1.88 45.24
CA GLN A 38 6.85 2.49 43.94
C GLN A 38 8.11 2.80 43.11
N ASN A 39 9.28 2.85 43.75
CA ASN A 39 10.57 3.15 43.12
C ASN A 39 11.48 1.92 43.04
N ASP A 40 10.93 0.71 43.18
CA ASP A 40 11.68 -0.53 42.99
C ASP A 40 12.11 -0.66 41.52
N LEU A 41 13.39 -0.39 41.27
CA LEU A 41 13.90 -0.19 39.92
C LEU A 41 13.91 -1.50 39.11
N ASP A 42 14.10 -2.64 39.77
CA ASP A 42 14.05 -3.95 39.13
C ASP A 42 12.61 -4.31 38.74
N ALA A 43 11.63 -3.98 39.60
CA ALA A 43 10.22 -4.17 39.27
C ALA A 43 9.73 -3.22 38.16
N ILE A 44 10.17 -1.95 38.13
CA ILE A 44 9.85 -1.00 37.05
C ILE A 44 10.44 -1.51 35.72
N MET A 45 11.71 -1.94 35.72
CA MET A 45 12.36 -2.49 34.53
C MET A 45 11.68 -3.78 34.06
N GLY A 46 11.32 -4.66 35.00
CA GLY A 46 10.57 -5.89 34.73
C GLY A 46 9.22 -5.62 34.07
N MET A 47 8.49 -4.60 34.51
CA MET A 47 7.24 -4.16 33.88
C MET A 47 7.45 -3.69 32.44
N GLY A 48 8.48 -2.88 32.18
CA GLY A 48 8.82 -2.43 30.83
C GLY A 48 9.04 -3.60 29.87
N LEU A 49 9.87 -4.56 30.27
CA LEU A 49 10.17 -5.76 29.49
C LEU A 49 8.94 -6.68 29.29
N ALA A 50 8.10 -6.81 30.32
CA ALA A 50 6.90 -7.63 30.25
C ALA A 50 5.85 -7.02 29.29
N PHE A 51 5.64 -5.71 29.35
CA PHE A 51 4.76 -5.00 28.42
C PHE A 51 5.29 -5.03 26.98
N GLU A 52 6.61 -4.88 26.78
CA GLU A 52 7.24 -5.05 25.47
C GLU A 52 6.96 -6.45 24.89
N SER A 53 7.08 -7.48 25.73
CA SER A 53 6.89 -8.88 25.33
C SER A 53 5.45 -9.22 24.94
N VAL A 54 4.46 -8.47 25.43
CA VAL A 54 3.05 -8.57 25.01
C VAL A 54 2.66 -7.52 23.95
N SER A 55 3.65 -6.83 23.38
CA SER A 55 3.49 -5.79 22.36
C SER A 55 2.65 -4.58 22.81
N ASP A 56 2.55 -4.33 24.11
CA ASP A 56 1.96 -3.11 24.67
C ASP A 56 3.06 -2.05 24.79
N TYR A 57 3.46 -1.52 23.63
CA TYR A 57 4.59 -0.60 23.52
C TYR A 57 4.36 0.73 24.24
N GLN A 58 3.09 1.13 24.41
CA GLN A 58 2.72 2.36 25.12
C GLN A 58 3.06 2.23 26.61
N ASN A 59 2.63 1.13 27.24
CA ASN A 59 2.96 0.88 28.64
C ASN A 59 4.45 0.58 28.81
N ALA A 60 5.06 -0.19 27.90
CA ALA A 60 6.50 -0.45 27.93
C ALA A 60 7.31 0.86 27.93
N ALA A 61 7.00 1.80 27.03
CA ALA A 61 7.64 3.11 26.99
C ALA A 61 7.47 3.88 28.30
N ALA A 62 6.26 3.90 28.88
CA ALA A 62 6.00 4.59 30.15
C ALA A 62 6.83 4.03 31.33
N TYR A 63 7.04 2.71 31.40
CA TYR A 63 7.89 2.11 32.42
C TYR A 63 9.38 2.37 32.16
N TYR A 64 9.84 2.33 30.92
CA TYR A 64 11.21 2.72 30.59
C TYR A 64 11.48 4.21 30.88
N GLU A 65 10.53 5.10 30.63
CA GLU A 65 10.63 6.52 31.04
C GLU A 65 10.82 6.68 32.56
N LYS A 66 10.12 5.87 33.37
CA LYS A 66 10.32 5.85 34.83
C LYS A 66 11.73 5.40 35.20
N VAL A 67 12.27 4.34 34.57
CA VAL A 67 13.65 3.90 34.80
C VAL A 67 14.63 5.03 34.45
N ILE A 68 14.46 5.71 33.32
CA ILE A 68 15.29 6.85 32.91
C ILE A 68 15.18 8.03 33.87
N SER A 69 14.01 8.28 34.47
CA SER A 69 13.85 9.33 35.49
C SER A 69 14.67 9.06 36.76
N LEU A 70 14.91 7.77 37.08
CA LEU A 70 15.68 7.34 38.25
C LEU A 70 17.17 7.12 37.90
N LYS A 71 17.47 6.73 36.66
CA LYS A 71 18.82 6.49 36.13
C LYS A 71 18.94 7.08 34.71
N PRO A 72 19.25 8.39 34.59
CA PRO A 72 19.31 9.06 33.30
C PRO A 72 20.35 8.49 32.33
N ASP A 73 21.46 7.95 32.87
CA ASP A 73 22.59 7.45 32.08
C ASP A 73 22.52 5.93 31.77
N ASP A 74 21.35 5.31 31.91
CA ASP A 74 21.16 3.91 31.53
C ASP A 74 20.97 3.77 30.00
N SER A 75 22.10 3.64 29.30
CA SER A 75 22.15 3.48 27.84
C SER A 75 21.26 2.35 27.31
N LYS A 76 21.15 1.22 28.03
CA LYS A 76 20.34 0.07 27.59
C LYS A 76 18.85 0.39 27.65
N THR A 77 18.42 1.05 28.72
CA THR A 77 17.02 1.50 28.85
C THR A 77 16.69 2.60 27.84
N LEU A 78 17.61 3.53 27.58
CA LEU A 78 17.43 4.56 26.54
C LEU A 78 17.26 3.93 25.14
N HIS A 79 18.05 2.89 24.85
CA HIS A 79 17.92 2.12 23.61
C HIS A 79 16.55 1.45 23.51
N ASN A 80 16.13 0.71 24.55
CA ASN A 80 14.82 0.05 24.59
C ASN A 80 13.67 1.06 24.44
N LEU A 81 13.74 2.19 25.13
CA LEU A 81 12.76 3.28 25.03
C LEU A 81 12.70 3.85 23.60
N GLY A 82 13.87 4.10 22.99
CA GLY A 82 13.96 4.51 21.59
C GLY A 82 13.27 3.52 20.66
N ARG A 83 13.49 2.22 20.86
CA ARG A 83 12.81 1.16 20.09
C ARG A 83 11.29 1.16 20.31
N MET A 84 10.80 1.38 21.53
CA MET A 84 9.34 1.48 21.78
C MET A 84 8.73 2.64 20.99
N TYR A 85 9.41 3.79 20.94
CA TYR A 85 8.94 4.92 20.13
C TYR A 85 8.96 4.66 18.62
N ILE A 86 9.84 3.79 18.10
CA ILE A 86 9.75 3.31 16.71
C ILE A 86 8.44 2.56 16.50
N PHE A 87 8.11 1.60 17.38
CA PHE A 87 6.85 0.84 17.28
C PHE A 87 5.60 1.72 17.42
N LEU A 88 5.69 2.83 18.15
CA LEU A 88 4.62 3.81 18.34
C LEU A 88 4.53 4.84 17.20
N ASP A 89 5.32 4.70 16.12
CA ASP A 89 5.38 5.65 14.99
C ASP A 89 5.81 7.08 15.43
N GLN A 90 6.59 7.16 16.51
CA GLN A 90 7.16 8.40 17.08
C GLN A 90 8.66 8.50 16.78
N SER A 91 9.02 8.33 15.51
CA SER A 91 10.42 8.23 15.02
C SER A 91 11.30 9.44 15.38
N LYS A 92 10.76 10.65 15.55
CA LYS A 92 11.56 11.80 16.01
C LYS A 92 11.99 11.68 17.48
N ILE A 93 11.11 11.12 18.32
CA ILE A 93 11.42 10.90 19.74
C ILE A 93 12.37 9.72 19.88
N ALA A 94 12.12 8.65 19.12
CA ALA A 94 13.01 7.50 19.02
C ALA A 94 14.45 7.92 18.68
N GLU A 95 14.63 8.72 17.63
CA GLU A 95 15.94 9.19 17.19
C GLU A 95 16.70 9.91 18.31
N LYS A 96 16.01 10.78 19.07
CA LYS A 96 16.61 11.49 20.20
C LYS A 96 17.08 10.51 21.28
N LYS A 97 16.25 9.56 21.68
CA LYS A 97 16.59 8.56 22.71
C LYS A 97 17.71 7.62 22.30
N LEU A 98 17.76 7.24 21.02
CA LEU A 98 18.82 6.41 20.47
C LEU A 98 20.15 7.17 20.40
N LYS A 99 20.14 8.46 20.06
CA LYS A 99 21.33 9.32 20.15
C LYS A 99 21.85 9.44 21.59
N GLU A 100 20.97 9.70 22.56
CA GLU A 100 21.32 9.73 23.99
C GLU A 100 21.97 8.40 24.43
N SER A 101 21.41 7.25 24.02
CA SER A 101 21.96 5.92 24.31
C SER A 101 23.37 5.72 23.75
N ILE A 102 23.60 6.12 22.49
CA ILE A 102 24.87 5.98 21.76
C ILE A 102 25.94 6.93 22.30
N GLU A 103 25.57 8.13 22.76
CA GLU A 103 26.49 9.06 23.43
C GLU A 103 27.09 8.46 24.70
N ILE A 104 26.28 7.71 25.47
CA ILE A 104 26.74 7.01 26.68
C ILE A 104 27.53 5.74 26.33
N SER A 105 27.05 4.96 25.36
CA SER A 105 27.68 3.68 24.96
C SER A 105 27.71 3.52 23.44
N PRO A 106 28.79 3.96 22.77
CA PRO A 106 28.86 3.97 21.31
C PRO A 106 29.10 2.60 20.67
N THR A 107 29.24 1.55 21.47
CA THR A 107 29.63 0.19 21.05
C THR A 107 28.46 -0.75 20.76
N SER A 108 27.21 -0.31 20.98
CA SER A 108 26.01 -1.13 20.71
C SER A 108 25.65 -1.08 19.22
N GLU A 109 25.91 -2.16 18.49
CA GLU A 109 25.55 -2.28 17.08
C GLU A 109 24.03 -2.18 16.87
N SER A 110 23.25 -2.72 17.81
CA SER A 110 21.79 -2.72 17.75
C SER A 110 21.19 -1.32 17.96
N ALA A 111 21.79 -0.50 18.84
CA ALA A 111 21.38 0.89 19.02
C ALA A 111 21.68 1.73 17.76
N TRP A 112 22.84 1.52 17.12
CA TRP A 112 23.16 2.16 15.84
C TRP A 112 22.21 1.74 14.72
N CYS A 113 21.81 0.47 14.66
CA CYS A 113 20.85 0.00 13.67
C CYS A 113 19.46 0.60 13.90
N ASP A 114 18.97 0.61 15.13
CA ASP A 114 17.68 1.21 15.46
C ASP A 114 17.70 2.74 15.23
N LEU A 115 18.84 3.42 15.46
CA LEU A 115 19.01 4.83 15.10
C LEU A 115 18.86 5.04 13.59
N GLY A 116 19.53 4.21 12.79
CA GLY A 116 19.41 4.27 11.33
C GLY A 116 17.98 4.05 10.86
N LEU A 117 17.27 3.10 11.48
CA LEU A 117 15.86 2.83 11.20
C LEU A 117 14.98 4.05 11.50
N SER A 118 15.18 4.66 12.66
CA SER A 118 14.47 5.86 13.10
C SER A 118 14.71 7.05 12.16
N GLN A 119 15.94 7.24 11.70
CA GLN A 119 16.32 8.28 10.74
C GLN A 119 15.68 8.04 9.37
N MET A 120 15.68 6.79 8.91
CA MET A 120 15.01 6.41 7.65
C MET A 120 13.50 6.66 7.72
N LEU A 121 12.84 6.36 8.84
CA LEU A 121 11.43 6.69 9.08
C LEU A 121 11.15 8.20 9.07
N ASN A 122 12.14 9.01 9.45
CA ASN A 122 12.11 10.48 9.35
C ASN A 122 12.44 11.00 7.93
N ASN A 123 12.71 10.12 6.97
CA ASN A 123 13.24 10.41 5.62
C ASN A 123 14.64 11.07 5.62
N ASP A 124 15.39 10.95 6.71
CA ASP A 124 16.81 11.35 6.78
C ASP A 124 17.71 10.17 6.36
N PHE A 125 17.70 9.88 5.06
CA PHE A 125 18.40 8.73 4.51
C PHE A 125 19.93 8.86 4.55
N ASP A 126 20.47 10.08 4.59
CA ASP A 126 21.92 10.31 4.67
C ASP A 126 22.45 9.95 6.06
N SER A 127 21.76 10.40 7.12
CA SER A 127 22.12 9.99 8.49
C SER A 127 21.87 8.50 8.71
N ALA A 128 20.77 7.95 8.17
CA ALA A 128 20.45 6.52 8.29
C ALA A 128 21.57 5.63 7.73
N GLU A 129 22.08 5.97 6.53
CA GLU A 129 23.20 5.27 5.89
C GLU A 129 24.44 5.22 6.80
N VAL A 130 24.79 6.34 7.43
CA VAL A 130 25.94 6.42 8.36
C VAL A 130 25.71 5.52 9.58
N SER A 131 24.51 5.57 10.17
CA SER A 131 24.16 4.77 11.35
C SER A 131 24.20 3.27 11.07
N PHE A 132 23.66 2.81 9.93
CA PHE A 132 23.75 1.40 9.54
C PHE A 132 25.19 0.96 9.28
N LYS A 133 26.00 1.79 8.62
CA LYS A 133 27.43 1.50 8.41
C LYS A 133 28.21 1.41 9.73
N ASN A 134 27.89 2.24 10.72
CA ASN A 134 28.48 2.12 12.06
C ASN A 134 28.07 0.81 12.75
N SER A 135 26.81 0.41 12.64
CA SER A 135 26.34 -0.90 13.15
C SER A 135 27.12 -2.06 12.53
N ILE A 136 27.27 -2.08 11.20
CA ILE A 136 28.05 -3.10 10.46
C ILE A 136 29.54 -3.08 10.86
N LYS A 137 30.11 -1.89 11.08
CA LYS A 137 31.50 -1.75 11.53
C LYS A 137 31.73 -2.36 12.91
N LEU A 138 30.77 -2.22 13.83
CA LEU A 138 30.83 -2.80 15.17
C LEU A 138 30.64 -4.32 15.12
N ASN A 139 29.76 -4.80 14.24
CA ASN A 139 29.50 -6.23 14.06
C ASN A 139 29.22 -6.55 12.58
N SER A 140 30.23 -7.06 11.88
CA SER A 140 30.16 -7.38 10.44
C SER A 140 29.27 -8.58 10.12
N ARG A 141 28.73 -9.27 11.14
CA ARG A 141 27.75 -10.35 10.97
C ARG A 141 26.33 -9.92 11.35
N PHE A 142 26.10 -8.63 11.63
CA PHE A 142 24.79 -8.12 12.01
C PHE A 142 23.88 -7.94 10.78
N ILE A 143 23.24 -9.03 10.37
CA ILE A 143 22.37 -9.15 9.17
C ILE A 143 21.35 -8.01 9.06
N THR A 144 20.70 -7.64 10.16
CA THR A 144 19.64 -6.62 10.17
C THR A 144 20.14 -5.27 9.66
N ALA A 145 21.38 -4.88 9.96
CA ALA A 145 21.93 -3.63 9.47
C ALA A 145 22.21 -3.65 7.95
N TYR A 146 22.65 -4.79 7.40
CA TYR A 146 22.78 -4.95 5.94
C TYR A 146 21.43 -4.86 5.23
N HIS A 147 20.41 -5.55 5.76
CA HIS A 147 19.06 -5.50 5.20
C HIS A 147 18.50 -4.07 5.22
N ASN A 148 18.56 -3.38 6.37
CA ASN A 148 18.03 -2.02 6.49
C ASN A 148 18.84 -1.01 5.67
N LEU A 149 20.16 -1.18 5.52
CA LEU A 149 20.97 -0.35 4.64
C LEU A 149 20.60 -0.57 3.16
N ALA A 150 20.33 -1.81 2.76
CA ALA A 150 19.85 -2.12 1.42
C ALA A 150 18.50 -1.45 1.13
N GLU A 151 17.55 -1.52 2.06
CA GLU A 151 16.26 -0.81 1.94
C GLU A 151 16.44 0.70 1.88
N CYS A 152 17.34 1.27 2.69
CA CYS A 152 17.71 2.69 2.62
C CYS A 152 18.22 3.06 1.22
N TYR A 153 19.06 2.21 0.62
CA TYR A 153 19.51 2.40 -0.76
C TYR A 153 18.38 2.25 -1.79
N GLN A 154 17.47 1.30 -1.63
CA GLN A 154 16.29 1.16 -2.50
C GLN A 154 15.40 2.41 -2.48
N GLN A 155 15.12 2.97 -1.31
CA GLN A 155 14.30 4.19 -1.19
C GLN A 155 14.95 5.42 -1.85
N ARG A 156 16.29 5.41 -1.98
CA ARG A 156 17.06 6.42 -2.70
C ARG A 156 17.32 6.07 -4.17
N PHE A 157 16.72 4.99 -4.68
CA PHE A 157 16.94 4.46 -6.03
C PHE A 157 18.40 4.08 -6.34
N LYS A 158 19.23 3.87 -5.31
CA LYS A 158 20.61 3.35 -5.39
C LYS A 158 20.59 1.83 -5.49
N TYR A 159 20.00 1.31 -6.57
CA TYR A 159 19.65 -0.10 -6.66
C TYR A 159 20.84 -1.06 -6.70
N LYS A 160 21.99 -0.63 -7.23
CA LYS A 160 23.19 -1.47 -7.26
C LYS A 160 23.73 -1.69 -5.85
N GLU A 161 23.86 -0.62 -5.09
CA GLU A 161 24.29 -0.66 -3.69
C GLU A 161 23.29 -1.43 -2.82
N ALA A 162 21.99 -1.32 -3.10
CA ALA A 162 20.97 -2.14 -2.44
C ALA A 162 21.15 -3.64 -2.71
N ILE A 163 21.38 -4.03 -3.98
CA ILE A 163 21.64 -5.43 -4.35
C ILE A 163 22.87 -5.95 -3.62
N ASP A 164 23.97 -5.20 -3.59
CA ASP A 164 25.21 -5.61 -2.92
C ASP A 164 24.96 -5.88 -1.42
N MET A 165 24.25 -4.99 -0.73
CA MET A 165 23.94 -5.15 0.70
C MET A 165 22.98 -6.31 0.99
N PHE A 166 22.00 -6.56 0.12
CA PHE A 166 21.14 -7.76 0.24
C PHE A 166 21.94 -9.04 0.01
N LEU A 167 22.85 -9.06 -0.96
CA LEU A 167 23.72 -10.21 -1.22
C LEU A 167 24.67 -10.46 -0.04
N ASP A 168 25.24 -9.42 0.56
CA ASP A 168 26.08 -9.54 1.77
C ASP A 168 25.29 -10.11 2.96
N ALA A 169 24.05 -9.66 3.18
CA ALA A 169 23.17 -10.24 4.19
C ALA A 169 22.92 -11.74 3.94
N LEU A 170 22.71 -12.13 2.68
CA LEU A 170 22.47 -13.53 2.28
C LEU A 170 23.73 -14.40 2.33
N GLN A 171 24.93 -13.82 2.22
CA GLN A 171 26.19 -14.53 2.46
C GLN A 171 26.32 -14.94 3.93
N ILE A 172 25.86 -14.09 4.86
CA ILE A 172 25.88 -14.39 6.30
C ILE A 172 24.80 -15.42 6.65
N ASN A 173 23.60 -15.29 6.09
CA ASN A 173 22.52 -16.25 6.24
C ASN A 173 21.67 -16.36 4.95
N ALA A 174 21.76 -17.50 4.28
CA ALA A 174 21.08 -17.75 3.01
C ALA A 174 19.55 -18.00 3.13
N HIS A 175 19.01 -18.12 4.35
CA HIS A 175 17.62 -18.49 4.62
C HIS A 175 16.78 -17.32 5.17
N LEU A 176 16.89 -16.15 4.52
CA LEU A 176 16.18 -14.93 4.89
C LEU A 176 15.13 -14.59 3.83
N GLU A 177 13.88 -15.07 4.01
CA GLU A 177 12.82 -14.89 3.00
C GLU A 177 12.47 -13.43 2.70
N ASP A 178 12.45 -12.56 3.73
CA ASP A 178 12.25 -11.12 3.56
C ASP A 178 13.37 -10.50 2.70
N THR A 179 14.63 -10.86 2.96
CA THR A 179 15.80 -10.39 2.16
C THR A 179 15.75 -10.89 0.71
N ILE A 180 15.36 -12.15 0.48
CA ILE A 180 15.21 -12.72 -0.85
C ILE A 180 14.10 -12.01 -1.64
N ALA A 181 12.96 -11.76 -0.98
CA ALA A 181 11.85 -11.02 -1.56
C ALA A 181 12.26 -9.58 -1.94
N SER A 182 12.95 -8.86 -1.05
CA SER A 182 13.43 -7.50 -1.31
C SER A 182 14.50 -7.44 -2.40
N LEU A 183 15.40 -8.43 -2.46
CA LEU A 183 16.38 -8.55 -3.54
C LEU A 183 15.70 -8.74 -4.90
N ALA A 184 14.72 -9.63 -4.99
CA ALA A 184 13.96 -9.85 -6.21
C ALA A 184 13.14 -8.61 -6.62
N GLU A 185 12.54 -7.91 -5.65
CA GLU A 185 11.89 -6.62 -5.91
C GLU A 185 12.89 -5.60 -6.47
N THR A 186 14.12 -5.54 -5.93
CA THR A 186 15.18 -4.65 -6.42
C THR A 186 15.57 -4.96 -7.86
N TYR A 187 15.75 -6.24 -8.19
CA TYR A 187 15.98 -6.66 -9.58
C TYR A 187 14.80 -6.28 -10.48
N SER A 188 13.56 -6.44 -10.01
CA SER A 188 12.37 -5.99 -10.75
C SER A 188 12.33 -4.47 -10.95
N ASP A 189 12.78 -3.69 -9.97
CA ASP A 189 12.80 -2.21 -10.03
C ASP A 189 13.82 -1.67 -11.05
N ILE A 190 14.85 -2.45 -11.39
CA ILE A 190 15.79 -2.17 -12.49
C ILE A 190 15.47 -2.96 -13.78
N PHE A 191 14.27 -3.54 -13.86
CA PHE A 191 13.78 -4.33 -15.00
C PHE A 191 14.57 -5.62 -15.31
N GLU A 192 15.44 -6.07 -14.42
CA GLU A 192 16.17 -7.35 -14.48
C GLU A 192 15.25 -8.52 -14.06
N THR A 193 14.19 -8.72 -14.84
CA THR A 193 13.08 -9.60 -14.47
C THR A 193 13.48 -11.07 -14.37
N GLU A 194 14.39 -11.52 -15.23
CA GLU A 194 14.91 -12.89 -15.21
C GLU A 194 15.65 -13.18 -13.90
N LYS A 195 16.59 -12.31 -13.50
CA LYS A 195 17.30 -12.43 -12.22
C LYS A 195 16.35 -12.43 -11.02
N ALA A 196 15.34 -11.56 -11.05
CA ALA A 196 14.33 -11.49 -10.00
C ALA A 196 13.58 -12.83 -9.84
N LEU A 197 13.15 -13.43 -10.97
CA LEU A 197 12.46 -14.71 -10.97
C LEU A 197 13.39 -15.86 -10.60
N ASP A 198 14.65 -15.85 -11.04
CA ASP A 198 15.64 -16.90 -10.72
C ASP A 198 15.91 -16.99 -9.22
N VAL A 199 16.13 -15.85 -8.57
CA VAL A 199 16.34 -15.78 -7.12
C VAL A 199 15.14 -16.36 -6.36
N LEU A 200 13.92 -15.96 -6.74
CA LEU A 200 12.69 -16.45 -6.11
C LEU A 200 12.45 -17.94 -6.39
N ASN A 201 12.62 -18.39 -7.62
CA ASN A 201 12.43 -19.78 -8.01
C ASN A 201 13.39 -20.71 -7.28
N ASN A 202 14.68 -20.35 -7.20
CA ASN A 202 15.69 -21.11 -6.49
C ASN A 202 15.39 -21.21 -4.99
N TYR A 203 14.89 -20.13 -4.38
CA TYR A 203 14.51 -20.12 -2.97
C TYR A 203 13.24 -20.94 -2.70
N ILE A 204 12.19 -20.74 -3.50
CA ILE A 204 10.90 -21.43 -3.38
C ILE A 204 11.06 -22.93 -3.60
N LEU A 205 11.93 -23.35 -4.53
CA LEU A 205 12.21 -24.77 -4.77
C LEU A 205 12.69 -25.49 -3.50
N LYS A 206 13.47 -24.80 -2.66
CA LYS A 206 13.99 -25.32 -1.38
C LYS A 206 13.04 -25.04 -0.21
N ASN A 207 12.24 -23.98 -0.31
CA ASN A 207 11.37 -23.48 0.75
C ASN A 207 9.94 -23.26 0.20
N PRO A 208 9.22 -24.33 -0.16
CA PRO A 208 7.95 -24.22 -0.88
C PRO A 208 6.83 -23.52 -0.08
N GLN A 209 7.01 -23.35 1.23
CA GLN A 209 6.04 -22.71 2.14
C GLN A 209 6.27 -21.21 2.37
N SER A 210 7.25 -20.60 1.70
CA SER A 210 7.54 -19.16 1.87
C SER A 210 6.49 -18.30 1.18
N ALA A 211 5.45 -17.92 1.93
CA ALA A 211 4.35 -17.13 1.40
C ALA A 211 4.80 -15.77 0.85
N ILE A 212 5.80 -15.13 1.48
CA ILE A 212 6.31 -13.84 1.01
C ILE A 212 7.02 -13.96 -0.34
N CYS A 213 7.84 -14.99 -0.55
CA CYS A 213 8.52 -15.18 -1.84
C CYS A 213 7.54 -15.52 -2.96
N HIS A 214 6.51 -16.33 -2.69
CA HIS A 214 5.44 -16.56 -3.66
C HIS A 214 4.68 -15.28 -3.99
N GLN A 215 4.35 -14.45 -2.99
CA GLN A 215 3.71 -13.16 -3.22
C GLN A 215 4.59 -12.21 -4.07
N SER A 216 5.88 -12.12 -3.78
CA SER A 216 6.81 -11.33 -4.61
C SER A 216 6.88 -11.86 -6.05
N ARG A 217 6.92 -13.18 -6.22
CA ARG A 217 6.92 -13.81 -7.55
C ARG A 217 5.62 -13.54 -8.31
N ALA A 218 4.47 -13.61 -7.63
CA ALA A 218 3.16 -13.25 -8.19
C ALA A 218 3.17 -11.84 -8.79
N ILE A 219 3.64 -10.85 -8.02
CA ILE A 219 3.66 -9.45 -8.48
C ILE A 219 4.57 -9.27 -9.70
N ILE A 220 5.74 -9.93 -9.74
CA ILE A 220 6.65 -9.86 -10.88
C ILE A 220 6.06 -10.55 -12.11
N LEU A 221 5.46 -11.72 -11.96
CA LEU A 221 4.78 -12.43 -13.06
C LEU A 221 3.61 -11.62 -13.62
N LEU A 222 2.80 -11.00 -12.75
CA LEU A 222 1.71 -10.12 -13.15
C LEU A 222 2.21 -8.88 -13.88
N LYS A 223 3.32 -8.26 -13.46
CA LYS A 223 3.97 -7.14 -14.19
C LYS A 223 4.37 -7.52 -15.62
N GLU A 224 4.71 -8.79 -15.86
CA GLU A 224 5.06 -9.34 -17.18
C GLU A 224 3.87 -9.89 -17.95
N LYS A 225 2.62 -9.69 -17.48
CA LYS A 225 1.39 -10.24 -18.08
C LYS A 225 1.37 -11.78 -18.16
N LYS A 226 2.16 -12.45 -17.31
CA LYS A 226 2.06 -13.90 -17.07
C LYS A 226 0.97 -14.13 -16.01
N PHE A 227 -0.28 -13.86 -16.39
CA PHE A 227 -1.43 -13.87 -15.49
C PHE A 227 -1.71 -15.24 -14.89
N ASN A 228 -1.56 -16.32 -15.67
CA ASN A 228 -1.85 -17.66 -15.17
C ASN A 228 -0.93 -18.02 -13.99
N ASP A 229 0.39 -17.93 -14.18
CA ASP A 229 1.36 -18.20 -13.12
C ASP A 229 1.27 -17.15 -12.00
N GLY A 230 1.09 -15.88 -12.36
CA GLY A 230 0.98 -14.78 -11.41
C GLY A 230 -0.20 -14.93 -10.46
N PHE A 231 -1.40 -15.25 -10.96
CA PHE A 231 -2.57 -15.45 -10.10
C PHE A 231 -2.55 -16.78 -9.34
N ASN A 232 -1.83 -17.80 -9.83
CA ASN A 232 -1.59 -19.01 -9.04
C ASN A 232 -0.75 -18.70 -7.79
N ASP A 233 0.33 -17.95 -7.93
CA ASP A 233 1.14 -17.52 -6.79
C ASP A 233 0.44 -16.47 -5.92
N TYR A 234 -0.44 -15.65 -6.51
CA TYR A 234 -1.17 -14.62 -5.77
C TYR A 234 -2.07 -15.21 -4.68
N GLU A 235 -2.43 -16.50 -4.76
CA GLU A 235 -3.17 -17.22 -3.71
C GLU A 235 -2.44 -17.25 -2.37
N TRP A 236 -1.13 -17.13 -2.36
CA TRP A 236 -0.34 -17.10 -1.12
C TRP A 236 -0.64 -15.87 -0.25
N ARG A 237 -1.34 -14.85 -0.78
CA ARG A 237 -1.88 -13.74 0.04
C ARG A 237 -2.88 -14.24 1.10
N LEU A 238 -3.57 -15.36 0.84
CA LEU A 238 -4.53 -16.00 1.74
C LEU A 238 -3.88 -17.03 2.67
N ASN A 239 -2.56 -17.23 2.58
CA ASN A 239 -1.86 -18.14 3.49
C ASN A 239 -1.83 -17.54 4.91
N PRO A 240 -2.07 -18.34 5.98
CA PRO A 240 -1.97 -17.88 7.37
C PRO A 240 -0.64 -17.25 7.79
N SER A 241 0.47 -17.56 7.10
CA SER A 241 1.78 -16.94 7.36
C SER A 241 1.94 -15.57 6.68
N SER A 242 1.01 -15.19 5.78
CA SER A 242 1.05 -13.88 5.12
C SER A 242 0.71 -12.76 6.09
N LYS A 243 1.60 -11.75 6.15
CA LYS A 243 1.45 -10.56 7.01
C LYS A 243 0.13 -9.80 6.76
N ASN A 244 -0.38 -9.85 5.53
CA ASN A 244 -1.57 -9.10 5.08
C ASN A 244 -2.79 -10.00 4.85
N MET A 245 -2.80 -11.23 5.37
CA MET A 245 -3.95 -12.13 5.20
C MET A 245 -5.20 -11.55 5.89
N ILE A 246 -6.27 -11.39 5.13
CA ILE A 246 -7.59 -11.04 5.65
C ILE A 246 -8.44 -12.30 5.65
N ALA A 247 -8.73 -12.85 6.84
CA ALA A 247 -9.65 -13.97 6.99
C ALA A 247 -11.10 -13.50 6.84
N ARG A 248 -11.91 -14.24 6.08
CA ARG A 248 -13.36 -14.02 5.95
C ARG A 248 -14.12 -15.21 6.55
N PRO A 249 -15.18 -14.98 7.35
CA PRO A 249 -15.89 -16.04 8.06
C PRO A 249 -16.96 -16.72 7.18
N PHE A 250 -16.55 -17.22 6.01
CA PHE A 250 -17.44 -17.96 5.11
C PHE A 250 -17.39 -19.46 5.43
N SER A 251 -18.55 -20.07 5.61
CA SER A 251 -18.71 -21.52 5.85
C SER A 251 -19.02 -22.30 4.57
N GLN A 252 -19.38 -21.58 3.51
CA GLN A 252 -19.66 -22.10 2.18
C GLN A 252 -18.39 -22.70 1.54
N LYS A 253 -18.58 -23.57 0.54
CA LYS A 253 -17.47 -24.18 -0.18
C LYS A 253 -16.79 -23.17 -1.10
N LEU A 254 -15.46 -23.23 -1.16
CA LEU A 254 -14.69 -22.45 -2.14
C LEU A 254 -14.95 -23.00 -3.55
N TRP A 255 -15.30 -22.11 -4.47
CA TRP A 255 -15.39 -22.43 -5.90
C TRP A 255 -14.00 -22.71 -6.46
N LYS A 256 -13.85 -23.76 -7.30
CA LYS A 256 -12.55 -24.18 -7.85
C LYS A 256 -12.49 -24.07 -9.36
N GLY A 257 -13.34 -23.23 -9.95
CA GLY A 257 -13.31 -22.96 -11.38
C GLY A 257 -14.19 -23.87 -12.22
N GLU A 258 -15.06 -24.69 -11.62
CA GLU A 258 -16.01 -25.55 -12.33
C GLU A 258 -17.13 -24.74 -13.01
N ASN A 259 -17.88 -25.38 -13.92
CA ASN A 259 -19.09 -24.81 -14.53
C ASN A 259 -20.31 -25.26 -13.73
N GLU A 260 -20.90 -24.36 -12.96
CA GLU A 260 -21.86 -24.61 -11.88
C GLU A 260 -23.14 -23.80 -12.12
N ARG A 261 -23.81 -24.08 -13.24
CA ARG A 261 -24.95 -23.27 -13.74
C ARG A 261 -26.12 -23.20 -12.77
N ASP A 262 -26.38 -24.29 -12.03
CA ASP A 262 -27.46 -24.40 -11.06
C ASP A 262 -27.12 -23.79 -9.69
N LYS A 263 -25.86 -23.40 -9.44
CA LYS A 263 -25.41 -22.87 -8.15
C LYS A 263 -25.45 -21.35 -8.09
N THR A 264 -25.60 -20.85 -6.86
CA THR A 264 -25.36 -19.45 -6.53
C THR A 264 -23.92 -19.27 -6.06
N LEU A 265 -23.14 -18.50 -6.81
CA LEU A 265 -21.78 -18.13 -6.46
C LEU A 265 -21.73 -16.72 -5.86
N LEU A 266 -21.20 -16.61 -4.65
CA LEU A 266 -20.76 -15.33 -4.10
C LEU A 266 -19.33 -15.03 -4.57
N VAL A 267 -19.15 -13.92 -5.25
CA VAL A 267 -17.84 -13.34 -5.54
C VAL A 267 -17.63 -12.14 -4.62
N TRP A 268 -16.70 -12.20 -3.68
CA TRP A 268 -16.36 -11.02 -2.89
C TRP A 268 -15.18 -10.28 -3.52
N LEU A 269 -15.34 -8.97 -3.68
CA LEU A 269 -14.25 -8.07 -4.01
C LEU A 269 -13.36 -7.94 -2.77
N GLU A 270 -12.10 -7.55 -2.92
CA GLU A 270 -11.16 -7.48 -1.80
C GLU A 270 -10.03 -6.49 -2.07
N GLN A 271 -9.19 -6.27 -1.05
CA GLN A 271 -8.15 -5.24 -0.97
C GLN A 271 -8.75 -3.83 -0.83
N GLY A 272 -8.20 -2.82 -1.51
CA GLY A 272 -8.72 -1.46 -1.49
C GLY A 272 -9.76 -1.20 -2.58
N VAL A 273 -10.52 -0.11 -2.45
CA VAL A 273 -11.52 0.33 -3.44
C VAL A 273 -10.96 0.37 -4.87
N GLY A 274 -9.72 0.84 -5.06
CA GLY A 274 -9.08 0.86 -6.38
C GLY A 274 -8.90 -0.53 -6.98
N ASP A 275 -8.51 -1.51 -6.16
CA ASP A 275 -8.35 -2.91 -6.56
C ASP A 275 -9.71 -3.56 -6.86
N GLU A 276 -10.74 -3.24 -6.08
CA GLU A 276 -12.11 -3.68 -6.34
C GLU A 276 -12.58 -3.18 -7.72
N ILE A 277 -12.37 -1.88 -8.03
CA ILE A 277 -12.72 -1.30 -9.34
C ILE A 277 -11.88 -1.95 -10.47
N LEU A 278 -10.59 -2.19 -10.25
CA LEU A 278 -9.71 -2.87 -11.21
C LEU A 278 -10.21 -4.28 -11.55
N SER A 279 -10.70 -5.01 -10.56
CA SER A 279 -11.16 -6.38 -10.71
C SER A 279 -12.48 -6.53 -11.47
N LEU A 280 -13.25 -5.45 -11.69
CA LEU A 280 -14.61 -5.53 -12.27
C LEU A 280 -14.66 -6.14 -13.67
N ASN A 281 -13.60 -5.99 -14.49
CA ASN A 281 -13.56 -6.66 -15.80
C ASN A 281 -13.53 -8.19 -15.68
N LEU A 282 -13.14 -8.74 -14.52
CA LEU A 282 -13.13 -10.18 -14.28
C LEU A 282 -14.53 -10.77 -14.08
N VAL A 283 -15.51 -9.95 -13.66
CA VAL A 283 -16.90 -10.39 -13.37
C VAL A 283 -17.50 -11.15 -14.55
N LYS A 284 -17.25 -10.70 -15.79
CA LYS A 284 -17.77 -11.36 -17.00
C LYS A 284 -17.31 -12.82 -17.15
N TYR A 285 -16.16 -13.20 -16.60
CA TYR A 285 -15.66 -14.57 -16.68
C TYR A 285 -16.36 -15.48 -15.68
N PHE A 286 -16.74 -14.98 -14.50
CA PHE A 286 -17.59 -15.70 -13.55
C PHE A 286 -18.98 -15.96 -14.13
N LEU A 287 -19.59 -14.96 -14.76
CA LEU A 287 -20.92 -15.10 -15.39
C LEU A 287 -20.97 -16.09 -16.57
N LYS A 288 -19.81 -16.52 -17.10
CA LYS A 288 -19.73 -17.61 -18.08
C LYS A 288 -19.83 -19.01 -17.42
N ARG A 289 -19.71 -19.09 -16.09
CA ARG A 289 -19.62 -20.35 -15.32
C ARG A 289 -20.80 -20.60 -14.39
N VAL A 290 -21.58 -19.57 -14.06
CA VAL A 290 -22.74 -19.65 -13.17
C VAL A 290 -23.87 -18.80 -13.72
N ASP A 291 -25.11 -19.19 -13.46
CA ASP A 291 -26.28 -18.38 -13.83
C ASP A 291 -26.68 -17.42 -12.70
N ASN A 292 -26.39 -17.77 -11.45
CA ASN A 292 -26.69 -16.95 -10.27
C ASN A 292 -25.39 -16.47 -9.60
N CYS A 293 -25.22 -15.14 -9.53
CA CYS A 293 -24.03 -14.52 -8.96
C CYS A 293 -24.43 -13.42 -7.96
N LEU A 294 -23.82 -13.45 -6.78
CA LEU A 294 -23.86 -12.39 -5.78
C LEU A 294 -22.49 -11.73 -5.75
N ILE A 295 -22.43 -10.40 -5.65
CA ILE A 295 -21.16 -9.68 -5.44
C ILE A 295 -21.19 -8.97 -4.10
N GLU A 296 -20.18 -9.21 -3.27
CA GLU A 296 -19.94 -8.42 -2.05
C GLU A 296 -18.81 -7.41 -2.29
N CYS A 297 -19.03 -6.13 -2.00
CA CYS A 297 -18.07 -5.04 -2.25
C CYS A 297 -17.89 -4.10 -1.05
N ASP A 298 -16.88 -3.22 -1.09
CA ASP A 298 -16.80 -2.07 -0.17
C ASP A 298 -18.14 -1.31 -0.18
N PRO A 299 -18.71 -0.95 0.98
CA PRO A 299 -20.01 -0.27 1.05
C PRO A 299 -20.09 1.01 0.21
N ARG A 300 -18.97 1.71 0.03
CA ARG A 300 -18.91 2.93 -0.79
C ARG A 300 -19.17 2.67 -2.27
N LEU A 301 -18.96 1.43 -2.74
CA LEU A 301 -19.17 1.02 -4.13
C LEU A 301 -20.57 0.44 -4.39
N GLU A 302 -21.37 0.16 -3.35
CA GLU A 302 -22.64 -0.56 -3.48
C GLU A 302 -23.58 0.08 -4.51
N LYS A 303 -23.88 1.38 -4.34
CA LYS A 303 -24.83 2.11 -5.20
C LYS A 303 -24.42 2.10 -6.67
N ILE A 304 -23.14 2.40 -6.94
CA ILE A 304 -22.65 2.49 -8.32
C ILE A 304 -22.55 1.12 -8.98
N LEU A 305 -22.17 0.08 -8.22
CA LEU A 305 -22.12 -1.28 -8.74
C LEU A 305 -23.52 -1.83 -9.00
N GLN A 306 -24.49 -1.57 -8.12
CA GLN A 306 -25.88 -1.98 -8.34
C GLN A 306 -26.45 -1.37 -9.62
N ARG A 307 -26.14 -0.09 -9.88
CA ARG A 307 -26.52 0.59 -11.12
C ARG A 307 -25.80 0.05 -12.36
N SER A 308 -24.53 -0.36 -12.21
CA SER A 308 -23.68 -0.81 -13.32
C SER A 308 -23.92 -2.28 -13.69
N PHE A 309 -24.32 -3.11 -12.72
CA PHE A 309 -24.56 -4.54 -12.87
C PHE A 309 -25.98 -4.92 -12.41
N PRO A 310 -27.05 -4.41 -13.06
CA PRO A 310 -28.43 -4.56 -12.58
C PRO A 310 -28.96 -6.01 -12.58
N LYS A 311 -28.23 -6.94 -13.21
CA LYS A 311 -28.55 -8.37 -13.24
C LYS A 311 -27.86 -9.17 -12.13
N ILE A 312 -26.98 -8.54 -11.36
CA ILE A 312 -26.22 -9.15 -10.28
C ILE A 312 -26.71 -8.53 -8.98
N GLN A 313 -26.94 -9.34 -7.96
CA GLN A 313 -27.23 -8.82 -6.63
C GLN A 313 -25.93 -8.32 -5.99
N ILE A 314 -25.86 -7.01 -5.75
CA ILE A 314 -24.72 -6.34 -5.10
C ILE A 314 -25.05 -6.19 -3.61
N LEU A 315 -24.09 -6.54 -2.75
CA LEU A 315 -24.22 -6.53 -1.31
C LEU A 315 -23.03 -5.79 -0.68
N PRO A 316 -23.26 -4.90 0.31
CA PRO A 316 -22.18 -4.23 1.00
C PRO A 316 -21.47 -5.20 1.96
N ARG A 317 -20.14 -5.12 2.00
CA ARG A 317 -19.31 -5.89 2.92
C ARG A 317 -19.57 -5.43 4.35
N ASN A 318 -19.89 -6.38 5.22
CA ASN A 318 -20.06 -6.18 6.65
C ASN A 318 -19.12 -7.12 7.42
N GLU A 319 -18.81 -6.79 8.67
CA GLU A 319 -17.99 -7.64 9.55
C GLU A 319 -18.61 -9.04 9.68
N ILE A 320 -19.94 -9.07 9.90
CA ILE A 320 -20.74 -10.29 9.92
C ILE A 320 -21.46 -10.40 8.58
N PRO A 321 -21.22 -11.48 7.80
CA PRO A 321 -21.91 -11.69 6.53
C PRO A 321 -23.43 -11.76 6.72
N SER A 322 -24.16 -11.09 5.83
CA SER A 322 -25.64 -11.08 5.82
C SER A 322 -26.22 -12.47 5.54
N GLN A 323 -27.50 -12.68 5.85
CA GLN A 323 -28.17 -13.96 5.56
C GLN A 323 -28.19 -14.28 4.06
N GLN A 324 -28.27 -13.26 3.21
CA GLN A 324 -28.22 -13.39 1.75
C GLN A 324 -26.83 -13.86 1.26
N ILE A 325 -25.76 -13.36 1.88
CA ILE A 325 -24.41 -13.86 1.60
C ILE A 325 -24.30 -15.32 2.02
N LYS A 326 -24.83 -15.66 3.21
CA LYS A 326 -24.82 -17.03 3.76
C LYS A 326 -25.64 -18.03 2.95
N SER A 327 -26.60 -17.59 2.13
CA SER A 327 -27.41 -18.47 1.28
C SER A 327 -26.73 -18.90 -0.02
N ALA A 328 -25.56 -18.37 -0.37
CA ALA A 328 -24.81 -18.84 -1.54
C ALA A 328 -24.32 -20.29 -1.35
N ASP A 329 -24.25 -21.06 -2.44
CA ASP A 329 -23.72 -22.43 -2.41
C ASP A 329 -22.18 -22.43 -2.37
N LEU A 330 -21.60 -21.48 -3.11
CA LEU A 330 -20.17 -21.38 -3.37
C LEU A 330 -19.69 -19.95 -3.10
N VAL A 331 -18.42 -19.81 -2.71
CA VAL A 331 -17.79 -18.51 -2.48
C VAL A 331 -16.42 -18.42 -3.16
N CYS A 332 -16.04 -17.25 -3.65
CA CYS A 332 -14.73 -17.01 -4.27
C CYS A 332 -14.28 -15.56 -4.06
N PRO A 333 -13.04 -15.32 -3.58
CA PRO A 333 -12.41 -14.01 -3.72
C PRO A 333 -12.19 -13.71 -5.20
N ILE A 334 -12.46 -12.48 -5.65
CA ILE A 334 -12.43 -12.16 -7.09
C ILE A 334 -11.07 -12.45 -7.74
N TRP A 335 -9.97 -12.14 -7.05
CA TRP A 335 -8.62 -12.40 -7.56
C TRP A 335 -8.25 -13.88 -7.57
N SER A 336 -8.82 -14.69 -6.67
CA SER A 336 -8.62 -16.15 -6.71
C SER A 336 -9.32 -16.79 -7.88
N GLY A 337 -10.43 -16.22 -8.36
CA GLY A 337 -11.10 -16.70 -9.56
C GLY A 337 -10.28 -16.47 -10.83
N ALA A 338 -9.41 -15.44 -10.85
CA ALA A 338 -8.60 -15.08 -12.01
C ALA A 338 -7.73 -16.25 -12.52
N LYS A 339 -7.25 -17.12 -11.63
CA LYS A 339 -6.43 -18.29 -11.97
C LYS A 339 -7.18 -19.36 -12.78
N PHE A 340 -8.51 -19.34 -12.80
CA PHE A 340 -9.35 -20.31 -13.52
C PHE A 340 -9.75 -19.87 -14.94
N PHE A 341 -9.31 -18.70 -15.39
CA PHE A 341 -9.80 -18.09 -16.63
C PHE A 341 -8.85 -18.17 -17.82
N ASP A 342 -7.63 -18.68 -17.64
CA ASP A 342 -6.61 -18.73 -18.71
C ASP A 342 -6.38 -17.34 -19.34
N LEU A 343 -6.12 -16.35 -18.49
CA LEU A 343 -6.11 -14.93 -18.88
C LEU A 343 -4.96 -14.60 -19.84
N ASP A 344 -3.87 -15.37 -19.84
CA ASP A 344 -2.78 -15.20 -20.80
C ASP A 344 -3.27 -15.28 -22.25
N ARG A 345 -4.29 -16.10 -22.50
CA ARG A 345 -4.87 -16.32 -23.84
C ARG A 345 -6.24 -15.67 -24.02
N LYS A 346 -7.04 -15.61 -22.94
CA LYS A 346 -8.46 -15.24 -22.99
C LYS A 346 -8.75 -13.85 -22.40
N PHE A 347 -7.73 -13.12 -21.95
CA PHE A 347 -7.95 -11.76 -21.48
C PHE A 347 -8.47 -10.87 -22.61
N GLU A 348 -9.61 -10.24 -22.35
CA GLU A 348 -10.26 -9.33 -23.27
C GLU A 348 -10.37 -7.96 -22.59
N LYS A 349 -9.76 -6.94 -23.22
CA LYS A 349 -9.92 -5.53 -22.79
C LYS A 349 -11.42 -5.16 -22.73
N PRO A 350 -11.88 -4.38 -21.74
CA PRO A 350 -13.24 -3.86 -21.74
C PRO A 350 -13.56 -3.13 -23.04
N GLN A 351 -14.77 -3.33 -23.57
CA GLN A 351 -15.24 -2.63 -24.79
C GLN A 351 -16.18 -1.46 -24.45
N LYS A 352 -16.62 -1.37 -23.20
CA LYS A 352 -17.54 -0.36 -22.67
C LYS A 352 -17.09 0.04 -21.27
N PRO A 353 -17.51 1.21 -20.77
CA PRO A 353 -17.34 1.57 -19.37
C PRO A 353 -17.85 0.45 -18.44
N LEU A 354 -17.07 0.17 -17.39
CA LEU A 354 -17.40 -0.83 -16.36
C LEU A 354 -18.35 -0.25 -15.30
N LEU A 355 -18.35 1.07 -15.14
CA LEU A 355 -19.19 1.80 -14.20
C LEU A 355 -20.11 2.77 -14.94
N THR A 356 -21.34 2.89 -14.44
CA THR A 356 -22.36 3.83 -14.91
C THR A 356 -22.65 4.84 -13.81
N PRO A 357 -22.42 6.16 -14.03
CA PRO A 357 -22.69 7.19 -13.02
C PRO A 357 -24.19 7.50 -12.93
N ASP A 358 -24.58 8.27 -11.90
CA ASP A 358 -25.92 8.84 -11.83
C ASP A 358 -26.05 9.94 -12.90
N LYS A 359 -26.94 9.73 -13.87
CA LYS A 359 -27.11 10.63 -15.01
C LYS A 359 -27.67 12.00 -14.62
N LEU A 360 -28.57 12.06 -13.64
CA LEU A 360 -29.19 13.31 -13.20
C LEU A 360 -28.17 14.16 -12.44
N LYS A 361 -27.41 13.55 -11.53
CA LYS A 361 -26.32 14.22 -10.82
C LYS A 361 -25.21 14.65 -11.77
N THR A 362 -24.85 13.81 -12.74
CA THR A 362 -23.86 14.17 -13.78
C THR A 362 -24.29 15.42 -14.54
N LYS A 363 -25.58 15.49 -14.95
CA LYS A 363 -26.14 16.67 -15.63
C LYS A 363 -26.13 17.90 -14.73
N PHE A 364 -26.48 17.74 -13.45
CA PHE A 364 -26.44 18.81 -12.46
C PHE A 364 -25.03 19.41 -12.32
N TYR A 365 -24.01 18.56 -12.07
CA TYR A 365 -22.62 19.02 -11.97
C TYR A 365 -22.12 19.65 -13.27
N ARG A 366 -22.49 19.08 -14.43
CA ARG A 366 -22.10 19.65 -15.71
C ARG A 366 -22.64 21.08 -15.87
N GLN A 367 -23.90 21.30 -15.52
CA GLN A 367 -24.50 22.65 -15.58
C GLN A 367 -23.84 23.61 -14.58
N LYS A 368 -23.55 23.15 -13.36
CA LYS A 368 -22.83 23.91 -12.34
C LYS A 368 -21.45 24.35 -12.85
N TYR A 369 -20.65 23.41 -13.35
CA TYR A 369 -19.28 23.68 -13.77
C TYR A 369 -19.19 24.45 -15.08
N LEU A 370 -20.13 24.29 -16.02
CA LEU A 370 -20.18 25.14 -17.21
C LEU A 370 -20.39 26.62 -16.86
N LYS A 371 -21.24 26.92 -15.87
CA LYS A 371 -21.45 28.29 -15.39
C LYS A 371 -20.18 28.87 -14.76
N LEU A 372 -19.49 28.10 -13.92
CA LEU A 372 -18.27 28.54 -13.25
C LEU A 372 -17.07 28.65 -14.21
N ALA A 373 -16.99 27.76 -15.19
CA ALA A 373 -15.89 27.72 -16.14
C ALA A 373 -15.92 28.89 -17.12
N ASN A 374 -17.07 29.53 -17.36
CA ASN A 374 -17.19 30.71 -18.22
C ASN A 374 -16.52 30.51 -19.60
N GLY A 375 -16.85 29.40 -20.27
CA GLY A 375 -16.30 29.05 -21.60
C GLY A 375 -14.97 28.29 -21.60
N ARG A 376 -14.28 28.19 -20.45
CA ARG A 376 -13.05 27.38 -20.29
C ARG A 376 -13.34 25.88 -20.27
N LYS A 377 -12.34 25.06 -20.60
CA LYS A 377 -12.41 23.59 -20.50
C LYS A 377 -12.38 23.17 -19.03
N ILE A 378 -13.20 22.20 -18.64
CA ILE A 378 -13.36 21.76 -17.25
C ILE A 378 -12.52 20.51 -17.02
N ILE A 379 -11.41 20.64 -16.30
CA ILE A 379 -10.44 19.55 -16.10
C ILE A 379 -10.36 19.15 -14.63
N GLY A 380 -10.53 17.85 -14.38
CA GLY A 380 -10.38 17.27 -13.05
C GLY A 380 -8.92 17.01 -12.70
N ILE A 381 -8.53 17.28 -11.47
CA ILE A 381 -7.20 16.91 -10.95
C ILE A 381 -7.26 16.15 -9.62
N SER A 382 -6.37 15.18 -9.47
CA SER A 382 -6.06 14.53 -8.19
C SER A 382 -4.57 14.20 -8.14
N TRP A 383 -3.85 14.84 -7.21
CA TRP A 383 -2.39 14.93 -7.19
C TRP A 383 -1.72 14.05 -6.13
N PHE A 384 -2.50 13.45 -5.23
CA PHE A 384 -1.98 12.77 -4.05
C PHE A 384 -2.50 11.33 -3.93
N SER A 385 -1.63 10.42 -3.50
CA SER A 385 -2.00 9.08 -3.05
C SER A 385 -1.67 8.91 -1.58
N GLY A 386 -2.61 8.45 -0.76
CA GLY A 386 -2.29 7.98 0.59
C GLY A 386 -1.65 6.58 0.62
N GLY A 387 -1.27 6.11 1.82
CA GLY A 387 -0.79 4.75 2.09
C GLY A 387 0.73 4.55 2.00
N ASN A 388 1.18 3.30 2.19
CA ASN A 388 2.61 2.93 2.34
C ASN A 388 3.51 3.31 1.16
N PHE A 389 2.93 3.44 -0.04
CA PHE A 389 3.67 3.81 -1.27
C PHE A 389 3.40 5.25 -1.71
N SER A 390 2.88 6.10 -0.82
CA SER A 390 2.49 7.49 -1.12
C SER A 390 3.65 8.28 -1.73
N GLN A 391 4.81 8.28 -1.08
CA GLN A 391 5.97 9.08 -1.49
C GLN A 391 6.49 8.70 -2.87
N LEU A 392 6.44 7.41 -3.22
CA LEU A 392 6.91 6.89 -4.50
C LEU A 392 5.97 7.25 -5.66
N LYS A 393 4.71 7.58 -5.37
CA LYS A 393 3.65 7.80 -6.37
C LYS A 393 3.10 9.23 -6.42
N THR A 394 3.60 10.11 -5.57
CA THR A 394 3.09 11.48 -5.41
C THR A 394 4.13 12.47 -5.93
N PRO A 395 3.85 13.18 -7.04
CA PRO A 395 4.65 14.32 -7.47
C PRO A 395 4.73 15.41 -6.40
N SER A 396 5.82 16.16 -6.38
CA SER A 396 5.85 17.39 -5.58
C SER A 396 4.80 18.38 -6.11
N LEU A 397 4.28 19.24 -5.24
CA LEU A 397 3.28 20.24 -5.62
C LEU A 397 3.82 21.19 -6.69
N ASP A 398 5.11 21.55 -6.63
CA ASP A 398 5.76 22.42 -7.62
C ASP A 398 5.72 21.85 -9.04
N SER A 399 5.76 20.52 -9.20
CA SER A 399 5.68 19.89 -10.51
C SER A 399 4.34 20.18 -11.21
N TRP A 400 3.26 20.47 -10.46
CA TRP A 400 1.95 20.82 -11.02
C TRP A 400 1.87 22.26 -11.54
N LYS A 401 2.82 23.12 -11.18
CA LYS A 401 2.78 24.57 -11.48
C LYS A 401 2.50 24.86 -12.95
N ARG A 402 3.21 24.17 -13.86
CA ARG A 402 3.11 24.40 -15.29
C ARG A 402 1.74 23.99 -15.86
N LEU A 403 1.16 22.89 -15.38
CA LEU A 403 -0.18 22.47 -15.77
C LEU A 403 -1.22 23.49 -15.29
N LEU A 404 -1.12 23.88 -14.01
CA LEU A 404 -2.09 24.76 -13.36
C LEU A 404 -2.05 26.22 -13.85
N SER A 405 -0.92 26.64 -14.42
CA SER A 405 -0.78 27.97 -15.01
C SER A 405 -1.57 28.16 -16.32
N ASN A 406 -2.21 27.11 -16.85
CA ASN A 406 -3.04 27.23 -18.05
C ASN A 406 -4.35 27.99 -17.76
N ASN A 407 -4.50 29.17 -18.36
CA ASN A 407 -5.64 30.07 -18.17
C ASN A 407 -6.89 29.69 -18.99
N GLU A 408 -6.76 28.80 -19.97
CA GLU A 408 -7.86 28.27 -20.78
C GLU A 408 -8.63 27.14 -20.08
N ILE A 409 -8.12 26.70 -18.93
CA ILE A 409 -8.66 25.59 -18.15
C ILE A 409 -9.29 26.09 -16.84
N PHE A 410 -10.46 25.56 -16.53
CA PHE A 410 -11.09 25.61 -15.22
C PHE A 410 -10.82 24.29 -14.49
N PHE A 411 -9.97 24.34 -13.48
CA PHE A 411 -9.59 23.16 -12.72
C PHE A 411 -10.60 22.83 -11.62
N VAL A 412 -10.99 21.56 -11.52
CA VAL A 412 -11.83 21.01 -10.46
C VAL A 412 -11.03 19.97 -9.67
N SER A 413 -10.96 20.13 -8.35
CA SER A 413 -10.38 19.13 -7.47
C SER A 413 -11.32 17.94 -7.35
N ILE A 414 -10.83 16.76 -7.74
CA ILE A 414 -11.44 15.45 -7.50
C ILE A 414 -10.56 14.59 -6.57
N GLN A 415 -9.65 15.23 -5.84
CA GLN A 415 -8.81 14.61 -4.84
C GLN A 415 -9.66 14.21 -3.64
N TYR A 416 -9.62 12.92 -3.28
CA TYR A 416 -10.21 12.45 -2.02
C TYR A 416 -9.42 12.99 -0.83
N ASN A 417 -10.13 13.47 0.19
CA ASN A 417 -9.56 14.07 1.42
C ASN A 417 -8.41 15.05 1.13
N PRO A 418 -8.65 16.12 0.36
CA PRO A 418 -7.58 16.99 -0.12
C PRO A 418 -6.90 17.72 1.05
N PRO A 419 -5.57 17.62 1.20
CA PRO A 419 -4.88 18.34 2.25
C PRO A 419 -5.03 19.86 2.06
N LYS A 420 -5.57 20.56 3.07
CA LYS A 420 -5.80 22.02 3.01
C LYS A 420 -4.51 22.81 2.71
N LYS A 421 -3.36 22.33 3.21
CA LYS A 421 -2.05 22.93 2.96
C LYS A 421 -1.67 22.85 1.49
N ASP A 422 -1.88 21.69 0.86
CA ASP A 422 -1.60 21.48 -0.57
C ASP A 422 -2.47 22.39 -1.43
N LEU A 423 -3.78 22.45 -1.17
CA LEU A 423 -4.69 23.31 -1.91
C LEU A 423 -4.29 24.78 -1.86
N LYS A 424 -3.80 25.27 -0.70
CA LYS A 424 -3.29 26.63 -0.58
C LYS A 424 -2.10 26.88 -1.51
N ILE A 425 -1.18 25.91 -1.60
CA ILE A 425 0.00 26.02 -2.48
C ILE A 425 -0.42 25.93 -3.95
N LEU A 426 -1.24 24.96 -4.32
CA LEU A 426 -1.67 24.75 -5.70
C LEU A 426 -2.52 25.93 -6.22
N ASN A 427 -3.33 26.56 -5.36
CA ASN A 427 -4.06 27.78 -5.70
C ASN A 427 -3.15 28.97 -6.01
N ASN A 428 -1.91 29.00 -5.50
CA ASN A 428 -0.95 30.04 -5.90
C ASN A 428 -0.41 29.81 -7.33
N PHE A 429 -0.55 28.60 -7.89
CA PHE A 429 -0.14 28.29 -9.26
C PHE A 429 -1.28 28.46 -10.27
N ALA A 430 -2.52 28.23 -9.84
CA ALA A 430 -3.69 28.33 -10.70
C ALA A 430 -4.18 29.78 -10.80
N HIS A 431 -4.12 30.39 -11.99
CA HIS A 431 -4.53 31.79 -12.22
C HIS A 431 -5.95 32.10 -11.71
N ASN A 432 -6.86 31.12 -11.74
CA ASN A 432 -8.26 31.28 -11.32
C ASN A 432 -8.62 30.37 -10.14
N GLY A 433 -7.62 29.87 -9.43
CA GLY A 433 -7.78 28.85 -8.39
C GLY A 433 -8.19 27.48 -8.94
N ILE A 434 -8.18 26.50 -8.05
CA ILE A 434 -8.75 25.16 -8.24
C ILE A 434 -10.07 25.13 -7.50
N TYR A 435 -11.15 24.84 -8.23
CA TYR A 435 -12.46 24.72 -7.62
C TYR A 435 -12.54 23.44 -6.77
N LEU A 436 -12.83 23.60 -5.49
CA LEU A 436 -13.15 22.51 -4.58
C LEU A 436 -14.65 22.57 -4.26
N ASP A 437 -15.35 21.46 -4.50
CA ASP A 437 -16.75 21.31 -4.11
C ASP A 437 -16.83 20.77 -2.68
N ASP A 438 -16.88 21.67 -1.71
CA ASP A 438 -16.90 21.37 -0.27
C ASP A 438 -18.21 20.73 0.20
N THR A 439 -19.22 20.69 -0.66
CA THR A 439 -20.49 20.01 -0.41
C THR A 439 -20.43 18.49 -0.62
N LEU A 440 -19.36 17.98 -1.25
CA LEU A 440 -19.19 16.56 -1.57
C LEU A 440 -18.34 15.83 -0.53
N ASP A 441 -18.81 14.66 -0.12
CA ASP A 441 -17.96 13.69 0.57
C ASP A 441 -17.05 12.99 -0.44
N SER A 442 -15.88 13.59 -0.66
CA SER A 442 -14.84 13.10 -1.59
C SER A 442 -14.26 11.71 -1.28
N PHE A 443 -14.61 11.11 -0.13
CA PHE A 443 -14.06 9.83 0.30
C PHE A 443 -15.10 8.72 0.43
N ASN A 444 -16.28 9.01 0.99
CA ASN A 444 -17.30 7.99 1.23
C ASN A 444 -18.35 7.90 0.12
N ASP A 445 -18.67 9.00 -0.58
CA ASP A 445 -19.71 8.98 -1.61
C ASP A 445 -19.13 8.82 -3.02
N ILE A 446 -18.64 7.61 -3.32
CA ILE A 446 -18.10 7.29 -4.66
C ILE A 446 -19.15 7.47 -5.75
N ASP A 447 -20.44 7.32 -5.44
CA ASP A 447 -21.53 7.50 -6.40
C ASP A 447 -21.65 8.96 -6.87
N GLU A 448 -21.56 9.91 -5.93
CA GLU A 448 -21.50 11.35 -6.21
C GLU A 448 -20.21 11.72 -6.95
N ILE A 449 -19.06 11.21 -6.51
CA ILE A 449 -17.77 11.51 -7.14
C ILE A 449 -17.70 10.97 -8.57
N ALA A 450 -18.32 9.82 -8.85
CA ALA A 450 -18.46 9.32 -10.22
C ALA A 450 -19.29 10.26 -11.09
N ALA A 451 -20.39 10.82 -10.56
CA ALA A 451 -21.20 11.82 -11.27
C ALA A 451 -20.41 13.11 -11.52
N GLN A 452 -19.62 13.57 -10.54
CA GLN A 452 -18.73 14.71 -10.67
C GLN A 452 -17.69 14.46 -11.78
N ILE A 453 -16.98 13.33 -11.74
CA ILE A 453 -15.97 12.93 -12.76
C ILE A 453 -16.58 12.91 -14.16
N CYS A 454 -17.77 12.33 -14.31
CA CYS A 454 -18.41 12.24 -15.63
C CYS A 454 -18.87 13.59 -16.18
N SER A 455 -18.98 14.62 -15.33
CA SER A 455 -19.30 15.99 -15.74
C SER A 455 -18.12 16.79 -16.29
N LEU A 456 -16.89 16.29 -16.13
CA LEU A 456 -15.64 16.95 -16.56
C LEU A 456 -15.30 16.61 -18.02
N ASP A 457 -14.52 17.46 -18.69
CA ASP A 457 -14.08 17.21 -20.07
C ASP A 457 -12.99 16.14 -20.12
N ALA A 458 -11.96 16.28 -19.28
CA ALA A 458 -10.89 15.30 -19.08
C ALA A 458 -10.34 15.35 -17.65
N ILE A 459 -9.49 14.39 -17.31
CA ILE A 459 -8.89 14.26 -15.98
C ILE A 459 -7.38 14.08 -16.09
N VAL A 460 -6.61 14.72 -15.21
CA VAL A 460 -5.20 14.40 -14.95
C VAL A 460 -5.05 13.97 -13.49
N THR A 461 -4.56 12.76 -13.26
CA THR A 461 -4.42 12.22 -11.91
C THR A 461 -3.14 11.41 -11.75
N VAL A 462 -2.83 11.00 -10.52
CA VAL A 462 -1.71 10.12 -10.18
C VAL A 462 -2.20 8.68 -10.00
N SER A 463 -1.28 7.72 -9.84
CA SER A 463 -1.60 6.31 -9.56
C SER A 463 -2.31 6.12 -8.19
N ASN A 464 -3.61 6.39 -8.13
CA ASN A 464 -4.48 6.24 -6.96
C ASN A 464 -5.89 5.73 -7.35
N THR A 465 -6.81 5.63 -6.37
CA THR A 465 -8.20 5.19 -6.60
C THR A 465 -8.95 6.01 -7.65
N THR A 466 -8.69 7.32 -7.74
CA THR A 466 -9.32 8.20 -8.73
C THR A 466 -8.99 7.78 -10.16
N ALA A 467 -7.75 7.34 -10.43
CA ALA A 467 -7.37 6.81 -11.74
C ALA A 467 -8.24 5.61 -12.14
N HIS A 468 -8.42 4.65 -11.22
CA HIS A 468 -9.25 3.47 -11.44
C HIS A 468 -10.72 3.85 -11.69
N LEU A 469 -11.27 4.76 -10.88
CA LEU A 469 -12.65 5.23 -11.03
C LEU A 469 -12.87 5.92 -12.38
N CYS A 470 -11.99 6.85 -12.78
CA CYS A 470 -12.06 7.53 -14.07
C CYS A 470 -11.98 6.55 -15.25
N GLY A 471 -11.04 5.60 -15.19
CA GLY A 471 -10.86 4.57 -16.22
C GLY A 471 -12.08 3.65 -16.34
N ALA A 472 -12.65 3.22 -15.21
CA ALA A 472 -13.84 2.37 -15.19
C ALA A 472 -15.11 3.10 -15.67
N LEU A 473 -15.19 4.42 -15.48
CA LEU A 473 -16.25 5.28 -16.03
C LEU A 473 -16.06 5.58 -17.53
N GLY A 474 -14.95 5.15 -18.14
CA GLY A 474 -14.64 5.39 -19.54
C GLY A 474 -14.33 6.86 -19.87
N LYS A 475 -13.89 7.64 -18.89
CA LYS A 475 -13.49 9.04 -19.10
C LYS A 475 -12.08 9.13 -19.64
N ALA A 476 -11.82 10.17 -20.45
CA ALA A 476 -10.48 10.52 -20.87
C ALA A 476 -9.65 10.90 -19.65
N VAL A 477 -8.70 10.05 -19.27
CA VAL A 477 -7.89 10.24 -18.07
C VAL A 477 -6.42 10.02 -18.37
N GLY A 478 -5.64 11.04 -18.04
CA GLY A 478 -4.20 11.01 -18.02
C GLY A 478 -3.68 10.63 -16.64
N THR A 479 -3.01 9.48 -16.52
CA THR A 479 -2.51 8.98 -15.23
C THR A 479 -1.00 9.07 -15.16
N ILE A 480 -0.49 9.92 -14.27
CA ILE A 480 0.92 10.08 -13.97
C ILE A 480 1.37 8.93 -13.06
N ILE A 481 2.41 8.20 -13.48
CA ILE A 481 2.87 6.99 -12.80
C ILE A 481 4.40 6.98 -12.59
N PRO A 482 4.90 6.30 -11.54
CA PRO A 482 6.33 6.21 -11.25
C PRO A 482 7.11 5.50 -12.37
N TYR A 483 8.43 5.71 -12.41
CA TYR A 483 9.31 5.00 -13.33
C TYR A 483 9.23 3.46 -13.17
N SER A 484 9.61 2.95 -12.00
CA SER A 484 9.61 1.52 -11.67
C SER A 484 9.10 1.24 -10.26
N ARG A 485 9.90 1.53 -9.22
CA ARG A 485 9.51 1.40 -7.81
C ARG A 485 8.26 2.24 -7.52
N GLY A 486 7.26 1.62 -6.88
CA GLY A 486 5.93 2.22 -6.68
C GLY A 486 4.98 2.11 -7.88
N SER A 487 5.43 1.67 -9.05
CA SER A 487 4.53 1.31 -10.16
C SER A 487 3.96 -0.09 -9.93
N PHE A 488 2.66 -0.15 -9.67
CA PHE A 488 1.96 -1.42 -9.45
C PHE A 488 1.84 -2.25 -10.73
N TRP A 489 1.57 -3.56 -10.54
CA TRP A 489 1.62 -4.58 -11.59
C TRP A 489 0.67 -4.31 -12.75
N TYR A 490 -0.43 -3.62 -12.50
CA TYR A 490 -1.46 -3.31 -13.48
C TYR A 490 -1.13 -2.13 -14.40
N TRP A 491 -0.03 -1.40 -14.18
CA TRP A 491 0.38 -0.28 -15.04
C TRP A 491 1.39 -0.64 -16.14
N PHE A 492 1.94 -1.86 -16.14
CA PHE A 492 2.87 -2.45 -17.13
C PHE A 492 4.05 -1.59 -17.62
N LYS A 493 5.22 -2.21 -17.78
CA LYS A 493 6.38 -1.50 -18.34
C LYS A 493 6.19 -1.20 -19.84
N ASN A 494 6.87 -0.16 -20.32
CA ASN A 494 7.02 0.17 -21.75
C ASN A 494 5.70 0.37 -22.53
N THR A 495 4.68 0.95 -21.89
CA THR A 495 3.42 1.30 -22.55
C THR A 495 2.84 2.60 -22.00
N GLU A 496 2.09 3.31 -22.85
CA GLU A 496 1.28 4.46 -22.49
C GLU A 496 -0.22 4.09 -22.41
N GLU A 497 -0.58 2.83 -22.62
CA GLU A 497 -1.97 2.35 -22.61
C GLU A 497 -2.24 1.46 -21.41
N SER A 498 -3.45 1.55 -20.86
CA SER A 498 -3.96 0.58 -19.90
C SER A 498 -4.78 -0.50 -20.62
N ILE A 499 -4.45 -1.78 -20.40
CA ILE A 499 -5.30 -2.89 -20.87
C ILE A 499 -6.60 -2.99 -20.06
N TRP A 500 -6.60 -2.42 -18.85
CA TRP A 500 -7.73 -2.42 -17.92
C TRP A 500 -8.73 -1.31 -18.24
N TYR A 501 -8.25 -0.18 -18.77
CA TYR A 501 -9.06 1.00 -19.04
C TYR A 501 -8.69 1.60 -20.41
N PRO A 502 -9.42 1.26 -21.50
CA PRO A 502 -9.09 1.75 -22.84
C PRO A 502 -9.12 3.27 -23.00
N SER A 503 -9.83 4.00 -22.13
CA SER A 503 -9.92 5.46 -22.14
C SER A 503 -8.76 6.16 -21.42
N MET A 504 -7.82 5.39 -20.85
CA MET A 504 -6.73 5.90 -20.03
C MET A 504 -5.42 5.97 -20.82
N THR A 505 -4.73 7.11 -20.68
CA THR A 505 -3.34 7.28 -21.11
C THR A 505 -2.43 7.35 -19.90
N LEU A 506 -1.31 6.62 -19.92
CA LEU A 506 -0.33 6.56 -18.85
C LEU A 506 0.87 7.47 -19.15
N PHE A 507 1.26 8.29 -18.18
CA PHE A 507 2.43 9.17 -18.26
C PHE A 507 3.47 8.74 -17.25
N ARG A 508 4.38 7.88 -17.68
CA ARG A 508 5.49 7.38 -16.87
C ARG A 508 6.62 8.40 -16.81
N GLN A 509 7.22 8.54 -15.62
CA GLN A 509 8.50 9.23 -15.43
C GLN A 509 9.54 8.69 -16.42
N ASN A 510 10.48 9.54 -16.83
CA ASN A 510 11.63 9.09 -17.63
C ASN A 510 12.72 8.45 -16.76
N ASN A 511 12.89 8.95 -15.54
CA ASN A 511 13.82 8.45 -14.52
C ASN A 511 13.14 8.54 -13.14
N PRO A 512 13.55 7.74 -12.14
CA PRO A 512 13.02 7.85 -10.78
C PRO A 512 13.06 9.29 -10.24
N GLY A 513 11.89 9.80 -9.84
CA GLY A 513 11.75 11.16 -9.27
C GLY A 513 11.57 12.29 -10.28
N ASP A 514 11.74 12.04 -11.60
CA ASP A 514 11.47 13.04 -12.64
C ASP A 514 9.97 13.15 -12.94
N TRP A 515 9.25 13.82 -12.03
CA TRP A 515 7.83 14.08 -12.17
C TRP A 515 7.49 15.14 -13.21
N ASN A 516 8.43 16.06 -13.48
CA ASN A 516 8.22 17.17 -14.42
C ASN A 516 8.04 16.65 -15.84
N SER A 517 8.81 15.66 -16.28
CA SER A 517 8.63 15.08 -17.61
C SER A 517 7.30 14.34 -17.76
N ALA A 518 6.85 13.63 -16.74
CA ALA A 518 5.55 12.95 -16.74
C ALA A 518 4.39 13.96 -16.81
N ILE A 519 4.46 15.05 -16.06
CA ILE A 519 3.46 16.12 -16.11
C ILE A 519 3.48 16.83 -17.48
N GLU A 520 4.65 17.07 -18.08
CA GLU A 520 4.73 17.67 -19.41
C GLU A 520 4.04 16.80 -20.48
N LYS A 521 4.21 15.48 -20.41
CA LYS A 521 3.47 14.54 -21.27
C LYS A 521 1.95 14.70 -21.09
N SER A 522 1.48 14.85 -19.85
CA SER A 522 0.06 15.09 -19.57
C SER A 522 -0.47 16.41 -20.14
N ILE A 523 0.33 17.47 -20.11
CA ILE A 523 -0.01 18.78 -20.69
C ILE A 523 -0.14 18.65 -22.22
N ASN A 524 0.82 17.98 -22.86
CA ASN A 524 0.80 17.76 -24.31
C ASN A 524 -0.35 16.86 -24.74
N TRP A 525 -0.73 15.88 -23.92
CA TRP A 525 -1.93 15.07 -24.15
C TRP A 525 -3.19 15.90 -24.05
N LEU A 526 -3.35 16.71 -23.00
CA LEU A 526 -4.51 17.59 -22.84
C LEU A 526 -4.72 18.48 -24.08
N LYS A 527 -3.66 19.14 -24.57
CA LYS A 527 -3.70 19.98 -25.79
C LYS A 527 -4.22 19.27 -27.04
N LYS A 528 -4.10 17.94 -27.12
CA LYS A 528 -4.56 17.15 -28.27
C LYS A 528 -6.04 16.78 -28.17
N ILE A 529 -6.61 16.75 -26.97
CA ILE A 529 -7.95 16.21 -26.73
C ILE A 529 -8.98 17.27 -26.32
N ILE A 530 -8.55 18.49 -25.98
CA ILE A 530 -9.45 19.58 -25.55
C ILE A 530 -9.49 20.75 -26.51
#